data_AF-A0A3D0M099-F1
#
_entry.id   AF-A0A3D0M099-F1
#
_cell.length_a   1.000
_cell.length_b   1.000
_cell.length_c   1.000
_cell.angle_alpha   90.00
_cell.angle_beta   90.00
_cell.angle_gamma   90.00
#
_symmetry.space_group_name_H-M   'P 1'
#
loop_
_entity.id
_entity.type
_entity.pdbx_description
1 polymer ?
#
loop_
_entity_poly.entity_id
_entity_poly.type
_entity_poly.pdbx_seq_one_letter_code
_entity_poly.pdbx_strand_id
1 'polypeptide(L)'
;MINLDELLQNPSLLSINREPERTFYIPYADEKAALEGKGDTPYRQMLGGEWGFQYFPRVTDVEEVVFQPVYTFSETIPVPSNWQMHGYDIPHYTNLEYPYPVDPPYLPTDNPAGVYSRKFTIDEGWGGKEVYLRCEGVAPCMLLYING
;
A
#
# COMPACT_ATOMS: atom_id res chain seq x y z
N MET A 1 -6.32 9.16 -17.94
CA MET A 1 -7.32 8.32 -17.27
C MET A 1 -6.75 6.92 -17.17
N ILE A 2 -6.60 6.43 -15.95
CA ILE A 2 -6.05 5.11 -15.67
C ILE A 2 -7.11 4.06 -16.00
N ASN A 3 -6.72 2.99 -16.71
CA ASN A 3 -7.64 1.90 -17.02
C ASN A 3 -7.74 0.96 -15.81
N LEU A 4 -8.67 1.25 -14.90
CA LEU A 4 -8.89 0.46 -13.68
C LEU A 4 -9.31 -0.99 -13.99
N ASP A 5 -10.06 -1.21 -15.08
CA ASP A 5 -10.49 -2.55 -15.45
C ASP A 5 -9.30 -3.43 -15.81
N GLU A 6 -8.36 -2.92 -16.60
CA GLU A 6 -7.13 -3.64 -16.93
C GLU A 6 -6.27 -3.91 -15.68
N LEU A 7 -6.22 -2.97 -14.74
CA LEU A 7 -5.39 -3.11 -13.54
C LEU A 7 -5.97 -4.05 -12.48
N LEU A 8 -7.29 -4.09 -12.34
CA LEU A 8 -7.96 -4.80 -11.25
C LEU A 8 -8.61 -6.12 -11.71
N GLN A 9 -8.92 -6.25 -13.01
CA GLN A 9 -9.70 -7.36 -13.56
C GLN A 9 -8.93 -8.17 -14.62
N ASN A 10 -7.61 -7.93 -14.81
CA ASN A 10 -6.77 -8.79 -15.65
C ASN A 10 -5.94 -9.77 -14.79
N PRO A 11 -6.28 -11.07 -14.75
CA PRO A 11 -5.56 -12.05 -13.94
C PRO A 11 -4.14 -12.35 -14.45
N SER A 12 -3.79 -11.95 -15.67
CA SER A 12 -2.42 -12.08 -16.21
C SER A 12 -1.50 -10.95 -15.76
N LEU A 13 -2.05 -9.86 -15.22
CA LEU A 13 -1.31 -8.70 -14.76
C LEU A 13 -1.17 -8.72 -13.23
N LEU A 14 -0.07 -9.33 -12.74
CA LEU A 14 0.13 -9.51 -11.30
C LEU A 14 0.82 -8.32 -10.62
N SER A 15 1.61 -7.54 -11.37
CA SER A 15 2.31 -6.36 -10.86
C SER A 15 2.85 -5.50 -12.00
N ILE A 16 2.96 -4.19 -11.75
CA ILE A 16 3.66 -3.22 -12.61
C ILE A 16 4.80 -2.61 -11.79
N ASN A 17 6.00 -2.53 -12.37
CA ASN A 17 7.18 -1.88 -11.76
C ASN A 17 7.55 -2.38 -10.35
N ARG A 18 7.23 -3.64 -10.04
CA ARG A 18 7.63 -4.30 -8.79
C ARG A 18 8.96 -5.02 -9.01
N GLU A 19 9.90 -4.81 -8.09
CA GLU A 19 11.18 -5.53 -8.09
C GLU A 19 10.99 -7.05 -8.02
N PRO A 20 11.90 -7.84 -8.61
CA PRO A 20 11.87 -9.30 -8.51
C PRO A 20 11.88 -9.77 -7.05
N GLU A 21 11.22 -10.90 -6.82
CA GLU A 21 11.24 -11.57 -5.53
C GLU A 21 12.66 -12.01 -5.15
N ARG A 22 12.96 -11.91 -3.85
CA ARG A 22 14.25 -12.29 -3.28
C ARG A 22 14.12 -12.66 -1.81
N THR A 23 15.11 -13.36 -1.28
CA THR A 23 15.20 -13.64 0.16
C THR A 23 15.19 -12.35 0.97
N PHE A 24 14.54 -12.40 2.14
CA PHE A 24 14.49 -11.29 3.08
C PHE A 24 15.89 -10.92 3.57
N TYR A 25 16.17 -9.61 3.60
CA TYR A 25 17.27 -9.03 4.35
C TYR A 25 16.93 -7.58 4.72
N ILE A 26 17.66 -7.05 5.70
CA ILE A 26 17.71 -5.63 6.03
C ILE A 26 19.14 -5.15 5.71
N PRO A 27 19.33 -4.04 4.99
CA PRO A 27 20.67 -3.53 4.71
C PRO A 27 21.34 -3.04 5.99
N TYR A 28 22.54 -3.54 6.30
CA TYR A 28 23.35 -3.11 7.45
C TYR A 28 24.62 -2.39 6.97
N ALA A 29 25.21 -1.56 7.85
CA ALA A 29 26.45 -0.84 7.57
C ALA A 29 27.67 -1.75 7.47
N ASP A 30 27.70 -2.83 8.26
CA ASP A 30 28.81 -3.77 8.32
C ASP A 30 28.34 -5.17 8.76
N GLU A 31 29.26 -6.13 8.67
CA GLU A 31 29.03 -7.54 9.04
C GLU A 31 28.65 -7.70 10.51
N LYS A 32 29.26 -6.93 11.41
CA LYS A 32 28.99 -7.02 12.84
C LYS A 32 27.54 -6.63 13.14
N ALA A 33 27.07 -5.51 12.57
CA ALA A 33 25.69 -5.07 12.70
C ALA A 33 24.70 -6.07 12.08
N ALA A 34 25.07 -6.68 10.95
CA ALA A 34 24.27 -7.71 10.31
C ALA A 34 24.12 -8.98 11.19
N LEU A 35 25.20 -9.40 11.86
CA LEU A 35 25.20 -10.53 12.78
C LEU A 35 24.40 -10.25 14.06
N GLU A 36 24.40 -9.00 14.56
CA GLU A 36 23.56 -8.59 15.70
C GLU A 36 22.07 -8.60 15.36
N GLY A 37 21.71 -8.33 14.09
CA GLY A 37 20.36 -8.55 13.58
C GLY A 37 19.26 -7.69 14.22
N LYS A 38 19.59 -6.53 14.81
CA LYS A 38 18.64 -5.67 15.53
C LYS A 38 17.50 -5.13 14.66
N GLY A 39 17.67 -5.10 13.34
CA GLY A 39 16.69 -4.64 12.37
C GLY A 39 16.48 -3.12 12.28
N ASP A 40 16.99 -2.37 13.26
CA ASP A 40 17.16 -0.91 13.20
C ASP A 40 18.55 -0.60 12.61
N THR A 41 18.57 0.09 11.48
CA THR A 41 19.77 0.31 10.66
C THR A 41 19.72 1.70 10.05
N PRO A 42 20.87 2.34 9.79
CA PRO A 42 20.89 3.63 9.12
C PRO A 42 20.34 3.60 7.69
N TYR A 43 20.11 2.42 7.11
CA TYR A 43 19.61 2.23 5.74
C TYR A 43 18.15 1.77 5.68
N ARG A 44 17.42 1.94 6.79
CA ARG A 44 16.01 1.57 6.87
C ARG A 44 15.23 2.69 7.56
N GLN A 45 14.16 3.13 6.92
CA GLN A 45 13.20 4.05 7.49
C GLN A 45 11.84 3.36 7.58
N MET A 46 11.30 3.27 8.79
CA MET A 46 9.95 2.77 9.00
C MET A 46 8.94 3.88 8.70
N LEU A 47 7.95 3.57 7.86
CA LEU A 47 6.88 4.51 7.48
C LEU A 47 5.57 4.24 8.23
N GLY A 48 5.56 3.39 9.26
CA GLY A 48 4.38 3.19 10.11
C GLY A 48 3.98 4.46 10.90
N GLY A 49 2.80 4.42 11.52
CA GLY A 49 2.22 5.55 12.26
C GLY A 49 0.97 6.09 11.59
N GLU A 50 0.63 7.37 11.84
CA GLU A 50 -0.58 8.00 11.31
C GLU A 50 -0.41 8.43 9.84
N TRP A 51 -1.31 7.96 8.98
CA TRP A 51 -1.38 8.31 7.57
C TRP A 51 -2.67 9.07 7.31
N GLY A 52 -2.64 10.04 6.40
CA GLY A 52 -3.88 10.62 5.88
C GLY A 52 -4.71 9.53 5.21
N PHE A 53 -6.00 9.50 5.47
CA PHE A 53 -6.87 8.41 5.02
C PHE A 53 -8.20 8.93 4.52
N GLN A 54 -8.71 8.31 3.46
CA GLN A 54 -10.07 8.49 2.99
C GLN A 54 -10.62 7.19 2.43
N TYR A 55 -11.82 6.84 2.89
CA TYR A 55 -12.56 5.68 2.42
C TYR A 55 -13.54 6.06 1.30
N PHE A 56 -13.62 5.23 0.27
CA PHE A 56 -14.56 5.34 -0.83
C PHE A 56 -15.37 4.05 -0.95
N PRO A 57 -16.71 4.11 -1.03
CA PRO A 57 -17.54 2.92 -1.24
C PRO A 57 -17.26 2.22 -2.58
N ARG A 58 -16.75 2.94 -3.57
CA ARG A 58 -16.34 2.39 -4.88
C ARG A 58 -15.00 2.97 -5.29
N VAL A 59 -14.14 2.12 -5.84
CA VAL A 59 -12.86 2.54 -6.43
C VAL A 59 -13.04 3.55 -7.57
N THR A 60 -14.17 3.50 -8.28
CA THR A 60 -14.53 4.47 -9.34
C THR A 60 -14.90 5.84 -8.81
N ASP A 61 -15.21 5.96 -7.51
CA ASP A 61 -15.55 7.23 -6.86
C ASP A 61 -14.29 7.99 -6.40
N VAL A 62 -13.10 7.38 -6.55
CA VAL A 62 -11.82 8.01 -6.19
C VAL A 62 -11.49 9.11 -7.20
N GLU A 63 -11.55 10.37 -6.74
CA GLU A 63 -11.24 11.54 -7.56
C GLU A 63 -9.73 11.73 -7.74
N GLU A 64 -9.25 12.07 -8.94
CA GLU A 64 -7.81 12.26 -9.21
C GLU A 64 -7.15 13.33 -8.31
N VAL A 65 -7.93 14.28 -7.78
CA VAL A 65 -7.45 15.34 -6.90
C VAL A 65 -6.78 14.80 -5.63
N VAL A 66 -7.17 13.61 -5.15
CA VAL A 66 -6.62 13.02 -3.92
C VAL A 66 -5.15 12.62 -4.05
N PHE A 67 -4.65 12.47 -5.28
CA PHE A 67 -3.25 12.14 -5.56
C PHE A 67 -2.36 13.38 -5.68
N GLN A 68 -2.93 14.59 -5.62
CA GLN A 68 -2.15 15.82 -5.71
C GLN A 68 -1.41 16.10 -4.39
N PRO A 69 -0.13 16.57 -4.44
CA PRO A 69 0.65 16.87 -3.22
C PRO A 69 0.03 17.91 -2.27
N VAL A 70 -0.86 18.76 -2.80
CA VAL A 70 -1.57 19.81 -2.09
C VAL A 70 -2.87 19.33 -1.44
N TYR A 71 -3.35 18.14 -1.79
CA TYR A 71 -4.54 17.56 -1.19
C TYR A 71 -4.35 17.32 0.30
N THR A 72 -5.36 17.65 1.10
CA THR A 72 -5.34 17.52 2.56
C THR A 72 -6.45 16.58 2.99
N PHE A 73 -6.07 15.47 3.62
CA PHE A 73 -7.01 14.51 4.17
C PHE A 73 -7.59 15.06 5.48
N SER A 74 -8.90 14.92 5.67
CA SER A 74 -9.59 15.31 6.90
C SER A 74 -9.40 14.30 8.04
N GLU A 75 -9.06 13.06 7.71
CA GLU A 75 -8.94 11.94 8.64
C GLU A 75 -7.56 11.29 8.55
N THR A 76 -7.18 10.60 9.63
CA THR A 76 -5.98 9.76 9.67
C THR A 76 -6.30 8.36 10.13
N ILE A 77 -5.44 7.41 9.76
CA ILE A 77 -5.52 6.02 10.20
C ILE A 77 -4.12 5.53 10.60
N PRO A 78 -3.98 4.70 11.66
CA PRO A 78 -2.71 4.06 11.97
C PRO A 78 -2.35 3.03 10.90
N VAL A 79 -1.08 2.98 10.53
CA VAL A 79 -0.51 1.95 9.62
C VAL A 79 0.59 1.21 10.38
N PRO A 80 0.56 -0.14 10.43
CA PRO A 80 -0.39 -1.04 9.74
C PRO A 80 -1.75 -1.17 10.44
N SER A 81 -2.82 -1.32 9.66
CA SER A 81 -4.18 -1.62 10.14
C SER A 81 -5.05 -2.22 9.03
N ASN A 82 -6.24 -2.72 9.40
CA ASN A 82 -7.33 -2.98 8.47
C ASN A 82 -8.42 -1.94 8.72
N TRP A 83 -8.90 -1.24 7.68
CA TRP A 83 -9.85 -0.13 7.86
C TRP A 83 -11.18 -0.55 8.51
N GLN A 84 -11.57 -1.83 8.36
CA GLN A 84 -12.73 -2.44 9.03
C GLN A 84 -12.64 -2.37 10.56
N MET A 85 -11.43 -2.39 11.10
CA MET A 85 -11.19 -2.26 12.54
C MET A 85 -11.24 -0.81 13.03
N HIS A 86 -11.34 0.15 12.10
CA HIS A 86 -11.36 1.59 12.37
C HIS A 86 -12.71 2.24 12.00
N GLY A 87 -13.77 1.44 11.81
CA GLY A 87 -15.14 1.93 11.61
C GLY A 87 -15.52 2.18 10.15
N TYR A 88 -14.67 1.80 9.19
CA TYR A 88 -15.00 1.85 7.77
C TYR A 88 -15.41 0.47 7.28
N ASP A 89 -16.55 0.36 6.61
CA ASP A 89 -17.05 -0.92 6.08
C ASP A 89 -17.21 -2.03 7.16
N ILE A 90 -17.55 -3.25 6.74
CA ILE A 90 -17.70 -4.41 7.62
C ILE A 90 -16.69 -5.51 7.28
N PRO A 91 -16.14 -6.22 8.28
CA PRO A 91 -15.35 -7.42 8.01
C PRO A 91 -16.28 -8.57 7.59
N HIS A 92 -15.93 -9.23 6.49
CA HIS A 92 -16.66 -10.41 6.03
C HIS A 92 -16.00 -11.69 6.55
N TYR A 93 -16.80 -12.54 7.21
CA TYR A 93 -16.41 -13.91 7.56
C TYR A 93 -17.27 -14.88 6.76
N THR A 94 -16.64 -15.59 5.83
CA THR A 94 -17.27 -16.65 5.02
C THR A 94 -16.38 -17.89 5.09
N ASN A 95 -16.98 -19.07 4.90
CA ASN A 95 -16.22 -20.33 4.91
C ASN A 95 -15.89 -20.81 3.49
N LEU A 96 -16.92 -20.98 2.65
CA LEU A 96 -16.78 -21.54 1.30
C LEU A 96 -17.14 -20.53 0.21
N GLU A 97 -18.18 -19.72 0.44
CA GLU A 97 -18.71 -18.79 -0.54
C GLU A 97 -17.88 -17.50 -0.58
N TYR A 98 -17.63 -16.99 -1.78
CA TYR A 98 -17.07 -15.64 -1.91
C TYR A 98 -18.04 -14.61 -1.29
N PRO A 99 -17.54 -13.55 -0.63
CA PRO A 99 -18.39 -12.50 -0.07
C PRO A 99 -19.02 -11.59 -1.14
N TYR A 100 -18.91 -11.95 -2.42
CA TYR A 100 -19.38 -11.21 -3.58
C TYR A 100 -19.78 -12.16 -4.73
N PRO A 101 -20.56 -11.69 -5.74
CA PRO A 101 -20.93 -12.49 -6.90
C PRO A 101 -19.71 -13.09 -7.62
N VAL A 102 -19.80 -14.38 -7.97
CA VAL A 102 -18.72 -15.11 -8.63
C VAL A 102 -18.87 -15.02 -10.15
N ASP A 103 -18.19 -14.06 -10.77
CA ASP A 103 -18.16 -13.87 -12.22
C ASP A 103 -16.74 -13.50 -12.69
N PRO A 104 -15.76 -14.43 -12.64
CA PRO A 104 -14.37 -14.10 -12.93
C PRO A 104 -14.15 -13.69 -14.41
N PRO A 105 -13.25 -12.71 -14.69
CA PRO A 105 -12.37 -12.04 -13.73
C PRO A 105 -12.97 -10.76 -13.12
N TYR A 106 -14.28 -10.58 -13.22
CA TYR A 106 -14.95 -9.32 -12.90
C TYR A 106 -15.13 -9.11 -11.40
N LEU A 107 -15.01 -7.85 -10.98
CA LEU A 107 -15.26 -7.39 -9.63
C LEU A 107 -16.64 -6.74 -9.52
N PRO A 108 -17.27 -6.75 -8.32
CA PRO A 108 -18.49 -5.99 -8.09
C PRO A 108 -18.30 -4.50 -8.39
N THR A 109 -19.37 -3.84 -8.83
CA THR A 109 -19.37 -2.37 -8.99
C THR A 109 -19.16 -1.66 -7.65
N ASP A 110 -19.74 -2.20 -6.59
CA ASP A 110 -19.51 -1.74 -5.21
C ASP A 110 -18.21 -2.38 -4.68
N ASN A 111 -17.07 -1.91 -5.17
CA ASN A 111 -15.73 -2.36 -4.77
C ASN A 111 -15.02 -1.27 -3.97
N PRO A 112 -14.98 -1.34 -2.62
CA PRO A 112 -14.42 -0.30 -1.76
C PRO A 112 -12.94 0.00 -2.01
N ALA A 113 -12.54 1.25 -1.79
CA ALA A 113 -11.15 1.68 -1.88
C ALA A 113 -10.76 2.56 -0.68
N GLY A 114 -9.58 2.30 -0.12
CA GLY A 114 -8.93 3.16 0.86
C GLY A 114 -7.78 3.93 0.21
N VAL A 115 -7.83 5.26 0.25
CA VAL A 115 -6.71 6.12 -0.17
C VAL A 115 -5.89 6.47 1.06
N TYR A 116 -4.61 6.10 1.03
CA TYR A 116 -3.65 6.34 2.10
C TYR A 116 -2.58 7.34 1.62
N SER A 117 -2.19 8.29 2.47
CA SER A 117 -1.17 9.29 2.15
C SER A 117 -0.20 9.54 3.29
N ARG A 118 1.09 9.61 2.96
CA ARG A 118 2.16 9.88 3.91
C ARG A 118 3.21 10.79 3.28
N LYS A 119 3.46 11.92 3.93
CA LYS A 119 4.63 12.77 3.66
C LYS A 119 5.81 12.27 4.48
N PHE A 120 6.95 12.08 3.84
CA PHE A 120 8.19 11.67 4.50
C PHE A 120 9.38 12.26 3.74
N THR A 121 10.53 12.32 4.42
CA THR A 121 11.81 12.69 3.83
C THR A 121 12.70 11.46 3.78
N ILE A 122 13.54 11.38 2.75
CA ILE A 122 14.59 10.36 2.66
C ILE A 122 15.80 10.86 3.46
N ASP A 123 16.43 9.97 4.24
CA ASP A 123 17.61 10.30 5.02
C ASP A 123 18.80 10.63 4.10
N GLU A 124 19.40 11.81 4.28
CA GLU A 124 20.60 12.25 3.54
C GLU A 124 21.79 11.29 3.77
N GLY A 125 21.83 10.61 4.92
CA GLY A 125 22.82 9.61 5.28
C GLY A 125 22.84 8.38 4.37
N TRP A 126 21.84 8.21 3.50
CA TRP A 126 21.84 7.12 2.51
C TRP A 126 22.82 7.36 1.37
N GLY A 127 23.34 8.58 1.20
CA GLY A 127 24.50 8.86 0.35
C GLY A 127 24.33 8.47 -1.12
N GLY A 128 23.14 8.70 -1.69
CA GLY A 128 22.85 8.41 -3.10
C GLY A 128 22.72 6.93 -3.45
N LYS A 129 22.52 6.05 -2.44
CA LYS A 129 22.14 4.65 -2.67
C LYS A 129 20.79 4.54 -3.37
N GLU A 130 20.56 3.40 -4.01
CA GLU A 130 19.23 3.05 -4.50
C GLU A 130 18.24 2.91 -3.34
N VAL A 131 17.03 3.44 -3.56
CA VAL A 131 15.97 3.52 -2.57
C VAL A 131 14.80 2.68 -3.02
N TYR A 132 14.32 1.82 -2.11
CA TYR A 132 13.22 0.91 -2.37
C TYR A 132 12.12 1.13 -1.34
N LEU A 133 10.87 1.30 -1.81
CA LEU A 133 9.70 1.24 -0.94
C LEU A 133 9.29 -0.23 -0.76
N ARG A 134 9.12 -0.65 0.49
CA ARG A 134 8.71 -2.02 0.82
C ARG A 134 7.44 -2.02 1.66
N CYS A 135 6.36 -2.54 1.09
CA CYS A 135 5.13 -2.87 1.79
C CYS A 135 5.17 -4.35 2.17
N GLU A 136 5.17 -4.68 3.47
CA GLU A 136 5.24 -6.08 3.92
C GLU A 136 3.91 -6.83 3.73
N GLY A 137 2.81 -6.11 3.57
CA GLY A 137 1.51 -6.66 3.19
C GLY A 137 0.53 -5.56 2.83
N VAL A 138 -0.22 -5.75 1.74
CA VAL A 138 -1.36 -4.93 1.34
C VAL A 138 -2.43 -5.87 0.81
N ALA A 139 -3.70 -5.61 1.12
CA ALA A 139 -4.80 -6.50 0.76
C ALA A 139 -5.97 -5.72 0.12
N PRO A 140 -6.54 -6.21 -1.00
CA PRO A 140 -5.99 -7.24 -1.90
C PRO A 140 -5.00 -6.68 -2.93
N CYS A 141 -5.10 -5.39 -3.28
CA CYS A 141 -4.33 -4.74 -4.34
C CYS A 141 -3.99 -3.29 -3.93
N MET A 142 -2.97 -2.70 -4.56
CA MET A 142 -2.58 -1.31 -4.34
C MET A 142 -2.09 -0.66 -5.64
N LEU A 143 -2.51 0.58 -5.86
CA LEU A 143 -1.87 1.50 -6.80
C LEU A 143 -0.99 2.46 -6.00
N LEU A 144 0.24 2.68 -6.45
CA LEU A 144 1.23 3.51 -5.76
C LEU A 144 1.59 4.73 -6.60
N TYR A 145 1.52 5.90 -5.97
CA TYR A 145 1.97 7.18 -6.54
C TYR A 145 3.01 7.79 -5.61
N ILE A 146 4.04 8.40 -6.18
CA ILE A 146 5.12 9.06 -5.44
C ILE A 146 5.31 10.44 -6.05
N ASN A 147 5.01 11.48 -5.26
CA ASN A 147 5.09 12.89 -5.65
C ASN A 147 4.12 13.34 -6.77
N GLY A 148 2.97 12.67 -6.89
CA GLY A 148 1.99 12.89 -7.97
C GLY A 148 2.30 12.04 -9.19
#